data_AF-A0A954XA04-F1
#
_entry.id   AF-A0A954XA04-F1
#
_cell.length_a   1.000
_cell.length_b   1.000
_cell.length_c   1.000
_cell.angle_alpha   90.00
_cell.angle_beta   90.00
_cell.angle_gamma   90.00
#
_symmetry.space_group_name_H-M   'P 1'
#
loop_
_entity.id
_entity.type
_entity.pdbx_description
1 polymer ?
#
loop_
_entity_poly.entity_id
_entity_poly.type
_entity_poly.pdbx_seq_one_letter_code
_entity_poly.pdbx_strand_id
1 'polypeptide(L)'
;MKVRSLLGRFAFGILLTSTAAGWAIEPPPAGDPAPPSIAAASSEGQDALQGFTLHDGWKGELFAAEPVTVNPVAFYVDDQGRVYVCESFRQNRGVTDNRGHDQAWLNDDLAAQTVEDRLQYHLKHLKDKVGEYTKYDDRIRLLEDRDGDGRADVNEHANGNA
;
A
#
# COMPACT_ATOMS: atom_id res chain seq x y z
N MET A 1 -66.52 23.52 51.29
CA MET A 1 -66.09 24.62 50.39
C MET A 1 -64.58 24.83 50.58
N LYS A 2 -63.83 24.86 49.48
CA LYS A 2 -62.37 25.10 49.31
C LYS A 2 -61.38 23.95 49.60
N VAL A 3 -61.20 23.16 48.54
CA VAL A 3 -60.00 22.39 48.17
C VAL A 3 -58.78 23.32 48.05
N ARG A 4 -57.61 22.91 48.55
CA ARG A 4 -56.31 23.37 48.02
C ARG A 4 -55.32 22.21 47.93
N SER A 5 -55.08 21.83 46.68
CA SER A 5 -54.06 20.91 46.20
C SER A 5 -52.66 21.53 46.38
N LEU A 6 -51.69 20.71 46.78
CA LEU A 6 -50.26 21.02 46.67
C LEU A 6 -49.65 20.03 45.67
N LEU A 7 -49.78 20.35 44.37
CA LEU A 7 -49.05 19.66 43.32
C LEU A 7 -47.55 20.00 43.47
N GLY A 8 -46.75 19.04 43.96
CA GLY A 8 -45.31 19.08 43.92
C GLY A 8 -44.83 19.05 42.47
N ARG A 9 -44.16 20.12 42.03
CA ARG A 9 -43.54 20.22 40.72
C ARG A 9 -42.34 19.28 40.63
N PHE A 10 -42.49 18.13 39.97
CA PHE A 10 -41.34 17.35 39.49
C PHE A 10 -40.74 18.08 38.29
N ALA A 11 -39.58 18.71 38.48
CA ALA A 11 -38.78 19.21 37.37
C ALA A 11 -38.04 18.03 36.74
N PHE A 12 -38.52 17.56 35.59
CA PHE A 12 -37.83 16.57 34.78
C PHE A 12 -36.72 17.30 34.00
N GLY A 13 -35.49 17.19 34.48
CA GLY A 13 -34.31 17.70 33.77
C GLY A 13 -34.07 16.85 32.52
N ILE A 14 -34.29 17.41 31.34
CA ILE A 14 -33.88 16.80 30.08
C ILE A 14 -32.36 16.96 29.97
N LEU A 15 -31.63 15.88 30.22
CA LEU A 15 -30.21 15.79 29.90
C LEU A 15 -30.10 15.62 28.37
N LEU A 16 -29.85 16.69 27.63
CA LEU A 16 -29.44 16.59 26.24
C LEU A 16 -28.03 15.99 26.20
N THR A 17 -27.95 14.67 26.04
CA THR A 17 -26.72 14.02 25.58
C THR A 17 -26.53 14.43 24.13
N SER A 18 -25.71 15.46 23.91
CA SER A 18 -25.12 15.74 22.60
C SER A 18 -24.30 14.52 22.21
N THR A 19 -24.89 13.60 21.44
CA THR A 19 -24.11 12.69 20.62
C THR A 19 -23.51 13.56 19.53
N ALA A 20 -22.32 14.10 19.77
CA ALA A 20 -21.46 14.50 18.68
C ALA A 20 -21.08 13.20 17.94
N ALA A 21 -21.97 12.73 17.07
CA ALA A 21 -21.57 11.89 15.96
C ALA A 21 -20.67 12.80 15.12
N GLY A 22 -19.38 12.83 15.47
CA GLY A 22 -18.37 13.39 14.59
C GLY A 22 -18.57 12.71 13.25
N TRP A 23 -18.73 13.51 12.20
CA TRP A 23 -18.80 12.96 10.85
C TRP A 23 -17.42 12.37 10.58
N ALA A 24 -17.28 11.06 10.79
CA ALA A 24 -16.10 10.34 10.38
C ALA A 24 -16.06 10.49 8.86
N ILE A 25 -15.05 11.20 8.36
CA ILE A 25 -14.77 11.17 6.94
C ILE A 25 -14.25 9.75 6.70
N GLU A 26 -14.96 8.97 5.90
CA GLU A 26 -14.55 7.63 5.52
C GLU A 26 -13.73 7.71 4.22
N PRO A 27 -12.66 6.89 4.08
CA PRO A 27 -11.94 6.80 2.83
C PRO A 27 -12.85 6.22 1.73
N PRO A 28 -12.64 6.59 0.47
CA PRO A 28 -13.34 5.95 -0.65
C PRO A 28 -13.05 4.44 -0.64
N PRO A 29 -14.00 3.60 -1.07
CA PRO A 29 -13.76 2.16 -1.20
C PRO A 29 -12.62 1.90 -2.18
N ALA A 30 -11.75 0.95 -1.85
CA ALA A 30 -10.69 0.53 -2.76
C ALA A 30 -11.32 -0.12 -4.00
N GLY A 31 -11.00 0.42 -5.19
CA GLY A 31 -11.33 -0.21 -6.46
C GLY A 31 -10.28 -1.25 -6.87
N ASP A 32 -10.48 -1.87 -8.04
CA ASP A 32 -9.47 -2.75 -8.62
C ASP A 32 -8.17 -1.99 -8.91
N PRO A 33 -7.00 -2.56 -8.61
CA PRO A 33 -5.73 -1.92 -8.85
C PRO A 33 -5.52 -1.70 -10.36
N ALA A 34 -4.93 -0.56 -10.70
CA ALA A 34 -4.57 -0.27 -12.08
C ALA A 34 -3.54 -1.30 -12.60
N PRO A 35 -3.62 -1.67 -13.89
CA PRO A 35 -2.61 -2.53 -14.49
C PRO A 35 -1.22 -1.87 -14.39
N PRO A 36 -0.17 -2.68 -14.20
CA PRO A 36 1.17 -2.15 -14.01
C PRO A 36 1.72 -1.66 -15.35
N SER A 37 2.64 -0.71 -15.29
CA SER A 37 3.46 -0.37 -16.44
C SER A 37 4.66 -1.30 -16.47
N ILE A 38 4.74 -2.18 -17.46
CA ILE A 38 5.84 -3.14 -17.65
C ILE A 38 6.65 -2.68 -18.86
N ALA A 39 7.97 -2.54 -18.70
CA ALA A 39 8.84 -2.19 -19.81
C ALA A 39 8.99 -3.38 -20.79
N ALA A 40 9.29 -3.08 -22.04
CA ALA A 40 9.65 -4.12 -23.01
C ALA A 40 11.03 -4.70 -22.67
N ALA A 41 11.31 -5.89 -23.20
CA ALA A 41 12.64 -6.50 -23.08
C ALA A 41 13.72 -5.57 -23.63
N SER A 42 14.85 -5.50 -22.92
CA SER A 42 16.01 -4.70 -23.29
C SER A 42 17.30 -5.46 -22.92
N SER A 43 18.47 -4.91 -23.32
CA SER A 43 19.77 -5.45 -22.92
C SER A 43 20.18 -5.02 -21.51
N GLU A 44 19.44 -4.13 -20.84
CA GLU A 44 19.88 -3.46 -19.62
C GLU A 44 20.24 -4.43 -18.50
N GLY A 45 19.42 -5.46 -18.25
CA GLY A 45 19.71 -6.48 -17.25
C GLY A 45 20.99 -7.30 -17.56
N GLN A 46 21.25 -7.55 -18.85
CA GLN A 46 22.45 -8.26 -19.29
C GLN A 46 23.68 -7.35 -19.19
N ASP A 47 23.54 -6.08 -19.57
CA ASP A 47 24.62 -5.09 -19.53
C ASP A 47 25.03 -4.76 -18.08
N ALA A 48 24.07 -4.78 -17.15
CA ALA A 48 24.33 -4.58 -15.72
C ALA A 48 25.34 -5.57 -15.13
N LEU A 49 25.46 -6.79 -15.70
CA LEU A 49 26.45 -7.78 -15.26
C LEU A 49 27.89 -7.27 -15.38
N GLN A 50 28.16 -6.36 -16.32
CA GLN A 50 29.48 -5.77 -16.53
C GLN A 50 29.93 -4.89 -15.35
N GLY A 51 28.99 -4.43 -14.52
CA GLY A 51 29.26 -3.64 -13.33
C GLY A 51 29.62 -4.48 -12.09
N PHE A 52 29.45 -5.80 -12.13
CA PHE A 52 29.75 -6.66 -10.99
C PHE A 52 31.23 -7.08 -10.97
N THR A 53 31.84 -6.99 -9.80
CA THR A 53 33.13 -7.64 -9.53
C THR A 53 32.86 -8.97 -8.83
N LEU A 54 33.12 -10.07 -9.53
CA LEU A 54 32.95 -11.42 -9.00
C LEU A 54 34.27 -11.96 -8.45
N HIS A 55 34.20 -12.79 -7.43
CA HIS A 55 35.38 -13.48 -6.91
C HIS A 55 35.89 -14.51 -7.93
N ASP A 56 37.19 -14.84 -7.88
CA ASP A 56 37.78 -15.89 -8.69
C ASP A 56 36.97 -17.19 -8.57
N GLY A 57 36.65 -17.79 -9.73
CA GLY A 57 35.86 -19.01 -9.85
C GLY A 57 34.33 -18.81 -9.83
N TRP A 58 33.83 -17.59 -9.64
CA TRP A 58 32.39 -17.30 -9.69
C TRP A 58 31.95 -16.94 -11.11
N LYS A 59 30.69 -17.27 -11.43
CA LYS A 59 30.01 -16.92 -12.69
C LYS A 59 28.70 -16.22 -12.35
N GLY A 60 28.41 -15.12 -13.02
CA GLY A 60 27.13 -14.40 -12.93
C GLY A 60 26.38 -14.52 -14.24
N GLU A 61 25.08 -14.81 -14.17
CA GLU A 61 24.19 -14.95 -15.32
C GLU A 61 22.87 -14.24 -15.03
N LEU A 62 22.23 -13.73 -16.10
CA LEU A 62 20.93 -13.11 -15.99
C LEU A 62 19.85 -14.20 -15.96
N PHE A 63 19.18 -14.31 -14.82
CA PHE A 63 18.07 -15.27 -14.64
C PHE A 63 16.74 -14.72 -15.17
N ALA A 64 16.42 -13.46 -14.87
CA ALA A 64 15.19 -12.79 -15.32
C ALA A 64 15.38 -11.26 -15.36
N ALA A 65 14.72 -10.62 -16.31
CA ALA A 65 14.60 -9.17 -16.46
C ALA A 65 13.24 -8.84 -17.08
N GLU A 66 12.96 -7.58 -17.39
CA GLU A 66 11.74 -7.20 -18.08
C GLU A 66 11.57 -7.92 -19.43
N PRO A 67 10.35 -8.33 -19.82
CA PRO A 67 9.08 -8.22 -19.08
C PRO A 67 8.81 -9.39 -18.12
N VAL A 68 9.77 -10.30 -17.94
CA VAL A 68 9.63 -11.51 -17.12
C VAL A 68 9.40 -11.14 -15.66
N THR A 69 10.15 -10.19 -15.11
CA THR A 69 9.92 -9.60 -13.78
C THR A 69 10.22 -8.11 -13.79
N VAL A 70 9.61 -7.35 -12.87
CA VAL A 70 9.74 -5.89 -12.73
C VAL A 70 9.79 -5.48 -11.26
N ASN A 71 10.52 -4.40 -10.96
CA ASN A 71 10.57 -3.79 -9.62
C ASN A 71 10.76 -4.79 -8.45
N PRO A 72 11.72 -5.74 -8.52
CA PRO A 72 11.91 -6.72 -7.45
C PRO A 72 12.38 -6.03 -6.16
N VAL A 73 11.69 -6.30 -5.06
CA VAL A 73 12.06 -5.79 -3.72
C VAL A 73 12.48 -6.89 -2.74
N ALA A 74 12.02 -8.12 -2.98
CA ALA A 74 12.40 -9.31 -2.22
C ALA A 74 12.17 -10.55 -3.09
N PHE A 75 12.88 -11.64 -2.80
CA PHE A 75 12.62 -12.93 -3.45
C PHE A 75 12.89 -14.10 -2.50
N TYR A 76 12.31 -15.25 -2.82
CA TYR A 76 12.52 -16.53 -2.13
C TYR A 76 12.64 -17.66 -3.15
N VAL A 77 13.54 -18.60 -2.91
CA VAL A 77 13.71 -19.81 -3.71
C VAL A 77 13.21 -20.99 -2.89
N ASP A 78 12.26 -21.75 -3.45
CA ASP A 78 11.70 -22.92 -2.77
C ASP A 78 12.52 -24.20 -3.00
N ASP A 79 12.06 -25.31 -2.42
CA ASP A 79 12.73 -26.61 -2.51
C ASP A 79 12.65 -27.27 -3.90
N GLN A 80 11.81 -26.75 -4.80
CA GLN A 80 11.72 -27.17 -6.20
C GLN A 80 12.58 -26.28 -7.12
N GLY A 81 13.27 -25.27 -6.57
CA GLY A 81 14.07 -24.33 -7.34
C GLY A 81 13.25 -23.22 -8.01
N ARG A 82 11.97 -23.07 -7.68
CA ARG A 82 11.14 -21.98 -8.18
C ARG A 82 11.44 -20.71 -7.41
N VAL A 83 11.37 -19.56 -8.08
CA VAL A 83 11.67 -18.26 -7.50
C VAL A 83 10.40 -17.43 -7.37
N TYR A 84 10.04 -17.09 -6.14
CA TYR A 84 8.96 -16.15 -5.83
C TYR A 84 9.56 -14.75 -5.69
N VAL A 85 9.06 -13.77 -6.44
CA VAL A 85 9.54 -12.39 -6.44
C VAL A 85 8.42 -11.45 -5.99
N CYS A 86 8.70 -10.61 -5.00
CA CYS A 86 7.83 -9.49 -4.63
C CYS A 86 8.14 -8.30 -5.55
N GLU A 87 7.17 -7.91 -6.37
CA GLU A 87 7.24 -6.77 -7.28
C GLU A 87 6.51 -5.57 -6.66
N SER A 88 7.19 -4.43 -6.51
CA SER A 88 6.56 -3.22 -5.98
C SER A 88 6.10 -2.26 -7.06
N PHE A 89 4.84 -1.86 -7.02
CA PHE A 89 4.30 -0.78 -7.89
C PHE A 89 3.85 0.44 -7.10
N ARG A 90 4.01 0.41 -5.79
CA ARG A 90 3.61 1.48 -4.87
C ARG A 90 4.75 2.39 -4.45
N GLN A 91 5.97 2.18 -4.96
CA GLN A 91 7.10 3.06 -4.70
C GLN A 91 6.78 4.49 -5.19
N ASN A 92 6.87 5.46 -4.28
CA ASN A 92 6.44 6.86 -4.49
C ASN A 92 4.97 7.04 -4.91
N ARG A 93 4.13 6.02 -4.72
CA ARG A 93 2.70 6.00 -5.10
C ARG A 93 1.79 5.50 -3.97
N GLY A 94 2.36 5.04 -2.85
CA GLY A 94 1.66 4.74 -1.61
C GLY A 94 1.54 5.97 -0.72
N VAL A 95 1.85 5.80 0.57
CA VAL A 95 1.80 6.91 1.55
C VAL A 95 2.79 8.01 1.17
N THR A 96 2.35 9.26 1.29
CA THR A 96 3.16 10.43 0.99
C THR A 96 4.34 10.60 1.95
N ASP A 97 5.44 11.15 1.44
CA ASP A 97 6.57 11.60 2.24
C ASP A 97 6.16 12.81 3.10
N ASN A 98 6.29 12.69 4.43
CA ASN A 98 5.89 13.74 5.36
C ASN A 98 6.74 15.02 5.25
N ARG A 99 7.95 14.96 4.66
CA ARG A 99 8.85 16.11 4.51
C ARG A 99 8.41 17.09 3.43
N GLY A 100 7.54 16.66 2.52
CA GLY A 100 7.05 17.48 1.41
C GLY A 100 5.87 18.38 1.75
N HIS A 101 5.35 18.32 2.98
CA HIS A 101 4.13 19.03 3.38
C HIS A 101 4.41 20.30 4.18
N ASP A 102 3.38 21.12 4.33
CA ASP A 102 3.44 22.38 5.04
C ASP A 102 3.36 22.23 6.58
N GLN A 103 3.43 23.36 7.28
CA GLN A 103 3.37 23.39 8.74
C GLN A 103 2.04 22.87 9.30
N ALA A 104 0.94 22.98 8.55
CA ALA A 104 -0.37 22.52 9.01
C ALA A 104 -0.43 20.98 9.04
N TRP A 105 0.10 20.34 7.99
CA TRP A 105 0.30 18.89 7.98
C TRP A 105 1.20 18.45 9.13
N LEU A 106 2.37 19.08 9.29
CA LEU A 106 3.34 18.71 10.33
C LEU A 106 2.73 18.77 11.73
N ASN A 107 1.95 19.81 12.03
CA ASN A 107 1.32 19.96 13.34
C ASN A 107 0.26 18.87 13.59
N ASP A 108 -0.53 18.52 12.58
CA ASP A 108 -1.54 17.45 12.69
C ASP A 108 -0.87 16.07 12.80
N ASP A 109 0.22 15.83 12.07
CA ASP A 109 1.03 14.59 12.15
C ASP A 109 1.64 14.41 13.54
N LEU A 110 2.21 15.48 14.12
CA LEU A 110 2.75 15.48 15.49
C LEU A 110 1.68 15.29 16.56
N ALA A 111 0.44 15.72 16.30
CA ALA A 111 -0.67 15.57 17.23
C ALA A 111 -1.35 14.19 17.17
N ALA A 112 -1.18 13.45 16.08
CA ALA A 112 -1.81 12.15 15.88
C ALA A 112 -1.26 11.10 16.86
N GLN A 113 -2.15 10.44 17.60
CA GLN A 113 -1.77 9.38 18.56
C GLN A 113 -2.29 8.00 18.16
N THR A 114 -3.21 7.95 17.19
CA THR A 114 -3.85 6.73 16.72
C THR A 114 -3.84 6.62 15.19
N VAL A 115 -4.15 5.44 14.67
CA VAL A 115 -4.35 5.23 13.22
C VAL A 115 -5.52 6.06 12.69
N GLU A 116 -6.55 6.23 13.51
CA GLU A 116 -7.73 7.03 13.16
C GLU A 116 -7.36 8.51 13.03
N ASP A 117 -6.59 9.07 13.99
CA ASP A 117 -6.11 10.46 13.88
C ASP A 117 -5.33 10.69 12.59
N ARG A 118 -4.49 9.70 12.22
CA ARG A 118 -3.73 9.74 10.97
C ARG A 118 -4.65 9.74 9.76
N LEU A 119 -5.64 8.86 9.72
CA LEU A 119 -6.63 8.81 8.65
C LEU A 119 -7.37 10.15 8.52
N GLN A 120 -7.82 10.73 9.64
CA GLN A 120 -8.58 11.97 9.64
C GLN A 120 -7.77 13.16 9.12
N TYR A 121 -6.50 13.33 9.52
CA TYR A 121 -5.69 14.41 8.95
C TYR A 121 -5.33 14.16 7.48
N HIS A 122 -5.12 12.90 7.08
CA HIS A 122 -4.92 12.57 5.66
C HIS A 122 -6.14 12.96 4.82
N LEU A 123 -7.35 12.65 5.29
CA LEU A 123 -8.59 13.02 4.61
C LEU A 123 -8.79 14.53 4.56
N LYS A 124 -8.47 15.24 5.65
CA LYS A 124 -8.50 16.71 5.73
C LYS A 124 -7.58 17.36 4.68
N HIS A 125 -6.32 16.90 4.58
CA HIS A 125 -5.29 17.55 3.76
C HIS A 125 -5.27 17.06 2.32
N LEU A 126 -5.44 15.76 2.08
CA LEU A 126 -5.38 15.15 0.75
C LEU A 126 -6.73 15.14 0.04
N LYS A 127 -7.84 15.14 0.80
CA LYS A 127 -9.21 15.07 0.25
C LYS A 127 -9.32 13.85 -0.70
N ASP A 128 -9.80 14.07 -1.92
CA ASP A 128 -9.96 13.01 -2.93
C ASP A 128 -8.64 12.31 -3.29
N LYS A 129 -7.48 12.95 -3.08
CA LYS A 129 -6.17 12.36 -3.38
C LYS A 129 -5.82 11.17 -2.48
N VAL A 130 -6.52 10.97 -1.35
CA VAL A 130 -6.36 9.76 -0.52
C VAL A 130 -6.64 8.50 -1.35
N GLY A 131 -7.55 8.57 -2.33
CA GLY A 131 -7.87 7.45 -3.21
C GLY A 131 -6.72 7.03 -4.13
N GLU A 132 -5.69 7.86 -4.31
CA GLU A 132 -4.50 7.47 -5.08
C GLU A 132 -3.72 6.33 -4.40
N TYR A 133 -3.82 6.22 -3.07
CA TYR A 133 -3.08 5.22 -2.29
C TYR A 133 -3.59 3.80 -2.47
N THR A 134 -4.82 3.65 -2.96
CA THR A 134 -5.44 2.35 -3.26
C THR A 134 -5.35 1.99 -4.73
N LYS A 135 -4.74 2.83 -5.56
CA LYS A 135 -4.74 2.66 -7.02
C LYS A 135 -3.79 1.57 -7.52
N TYR A 136 -2.73 1.27 -6.78
CA TYR A 136 -1.70 0.32 -7.19
C TYR A 136 -1.50 -0.74 -6.11
N ASP A 137 -1.23 -1.97 -6.53
CA ASP A 137 -0.93 -3.10 -5.66
C ASP A 137 0.52 -3.58 -5.85
N ASP A 138 1.03 -4.33 -4.88
CA ASP A 138 2.26 -5.09 -5.06
C ASP A 138 1.91 -6.54 -5.42
N ARG A 139 2.82 -7.22 -6.12
CA ARG A 139 2.55 -8.54 -6.70
C ARG A 139 3.56 -9.55 -6.24
N ILE A 140 3.14 -10.81 -6.11
CA ILE A 140 4.06 -11.93 -6.04
C ILE A 140 4.07 -12.58 -7.42
N ARG A 141 5.25 -12.68 -8.00
CA ARG A 141 5.51 -13.36 -9.25
C ARG A 141 6.18 -14.69 -8.98
N LEU A 142 5.71 -15.75 -9.63
CA LEU A 142 6.39 -17.03 -9.67
C LEU A 142 7.22 -17.11 -10.95
N LEU A 143 8.52 -17.37 -10.79
CA LEU A 143 9.47 -17.63 -11.86
C LEU A 143 9.93 -19.08 -11.79
N GLU A 144 10.00 -19.73 -12.95
CA GLU A 144 10.42 -21.12 -13.10
C GLU A 144 11.23 -21.28 -14.39
N ASP A 145 12.41 -21.90 -14.28
CA ASP A 145 13.23 -22.40 -15.38
C ASP A 145 12.82 -23.86 -15.62
N ARG A 146 12.13 -24.13 -16.74
CA ARG A 146 11.59 -25.46 -17.03
C ARG A 146 12.49 -26.26 -17.96
N ASP A 147 13.31 -25.59 -18.77
CA ASP A 147 14.19 -26.25 -19.73
C ASP A 147 15.63 -26.42 -19.23
N GLY A 148 15.97 -25.81 -18.09
CA GLY A 148 17.25 -25.93 -17.41
C GLY A 148 18.35 -25.09 -18.05
N ASP A 149 18.02 -24.05 -18.82
CA ASP A 149 19.01 -23.18 -19.47
C ASP A 149 19.56 -22.07 -18.54
N GLY A 150 19.05 -21.99 -17.31
CA GLY A 150 19.41 -20.98 -16.31
C GLY A 150 18.63 -19.68 -16.45
N ARG A 151 17.50 -19.66 -17.17
CA ARG A 151 16.61 -18.51 -17.34
C ARG A 151 15.17 -18.88 -16.99
N ALA A 152 14.43 -17.91 -16.46
CA ALA A 152 13.02 -18.11 -16.17
C ALA A 152 12.18 -18.11 -17.46
N ASP A 153 11.45 -19.20 -17.70
CA ASP A 153 10.50 -19.37 -18.80
C ASP A 153 9.08 -18.92 -18.42
N VAL A 154 8.72 -19.13 -17.17
CA VAL A 154 7.38 -18.91 -16.63
C VAL A 154 7.36 -17.66 -15.77
N ASN A 155 6.30 -16.86 -15.91
CA ASN A 155 6.11 -15.65 -15.12
C ASN A 155 4.63 -15.45 -14.72
N GLU A 156 4.14 -16.28 -13.80
CA GLU A 156 2.74 -16.23 -13.37
C GLU A 156 2.54 -15.32 -12.14
N HIS A 157 1.38 -14.67 -12.04
CA HIS A 157 1.00 -13.95 -10.81
C HIS A 157 0.54 -14.96 -9.76
N ALA A 158 1.29 -15.10 -8.67
CA ALA A 158 0.98 -16.04 -7.59
C ALA A 158 -0.17 -15.56 -6.67
N ASN A 159 -0.63 -14.32 -6.83
CA ASN A 159 -1.62 -13.70 -5.94
C ASN A 159 -3.09 -14.05 -6.25
N GLY A 160 -3.37 -14.92 -7.21
CA GLY A 160 -4.72 -15.45 -7.46
C GLY A 160 -5.76 -14.46 -8.00
N ASN A 161 -5.41 -13.18 -8.22
CA ASN A 161 -6.26 -12.23 -8.93
C ASN A 161 -5.78 -12.07 -10.38
N ALA A 162 -6.67 -12.47 -11.29
CA ALA A 162 -6.60 -12.22 -12.73
C ALA A 162 -6.94 -10.76 -13.06
#